data_AF-A0A947W3F9-F1
#
_entry.id   AF-A0A947W3F9-F1
#
_cell.length_a   1.000
_cell.length_b   1.000
_cell.length_c   1.000
_cell.angle_alpha   90.00
_cell.angle_beta   90.00
_cell.angle_gamma   90.00
#
_symmetry.space_group_name_H-M   'P 1'
#
loop_
_entity.id
_entity.type
_entity.pdbx_description
1 polymer ?
#
loop_
_entity_poly.entity_id
_entity_poly.type
_entity_poly.pdbx_seq_one_letter_code
_entity_poly.pdbx_strand_id
1 'polypeptide(L)'
;MKMWSRGLGTTELRMDCRYYQVKKSPDSDNVYIIGKITDPVNWEFRVTVEPTDIAGLTKLFFNFSMMKLVFKNLHRYILYLINRQKYIDASGADLEAKVDTAYEQMMNRTRPSRLRA
;
A
#
# COMPACT_ATOMS: atom_id res chain seq x y z
N MET A 1 -10.29 1.66 -3.89
CA MET A 1 -9.53 1.63 -5.16
C MET A 1 -9.64 0.24 -5.76
N LYS A 2 -9.63 0.12 -7.08
CA LYS A 2 -9.60 -1.16 -7.78
C LYS A 2 -8.31 -1.21 -8.59
N MET A 3 -7.58 -2.32 -8.49
CA MET A 3 -6.41 -2.59 -9.29
C MET A 3 -6.68 -3.81 -10.15
N TRP A 4 -6.42 -3.67 -11.44
CA TRP A 4 -6.41 -4.77 -12.38
C TRP A 4 -5.05 -4.81 -13.06
N SER A 5 -4.57 -6.02 -13.33
CA SER A 5 -3.37 -6.27 -14.10
C SER A 5 -3.62 -7.48 -15.00
N ARG A 6 -2.89 -7.58 -16.11
CA ARG A 6 -3.04 -8.71 -17.04
C ARG A 6 -2.86 -10.08 -16.36
N GLY A 7 -2.00 -10.16 -15.34
CA GLY A 7 -1.78 -11.39 -14.57
C GLY A 7 -2.95 -11.81 -13.68
N LEU A 8 -3.90 -10.91 -13.43
CA LEU A 8 -5.10 -11.19 -12.61
C LEU A 8 -6.28 -11.74 -13.43
N GLY A 9 -6.16 -11.81 -14.76
CA GLY A 9 -7.23 -12.32 -15.63
C GLY A 9 -8.47 -11.42 -15.59
N THR A 10 -9.62 -11.95 -15.18
CA THR A 10 -10.88 -11.20 -15.02
C THR A 10 -11.05 -10.59 -13.64
N THR A 11 -10.05 -10.73 -12.76
CA THR A 11 -10.16 -10.40 -11.35
C THR A 11 -9.65 -9.00 -11.04
N GLU A 12 -10.41 -8.22 -10.27
CA GLU A 12 -10.00 -6.91 -9.76
C GLU A 12 -9.65 -6.99 -8.27
N LEU A 13 -8.45 -6.53 -7.89
CA LEU A 13 -8.09 -6.38 -6.48
C LEU A 13 -8.75 -5.14 -5.91
N ARG A 14 -9.47 -5.29 -4.79
CA ARG A 14 -10.06 -4.16 -4.09
C ARG A 14 -9.14 -3.71 -2.97
N MET A 15 -8.59 -2.52 -3.15
CA MET A 15 -7.69 -1.89 -2.20
C MET A 15 -8.41 -0.76 -1.46
N ASP A 16 -8.34 -0.75 -0.13
CA ASP A 16 -8.88 0.34 0.67
C ASP A 16 -7.78 1.01 1.48
N CYS A 17 -7.23 2.09 0.91
CA CYS A 17 -6.10 2.82 1.48
C CYS A 17 -6.39 3.43 2.86
N ARG A 18 -7.65 3.50 3.28
CA ARG A 18 -8.02 4.00 4.62
C ARG A 18 -7.57 3.07 5.74
N TYR A 19 -7.37 1.79 5.43
CA TYR A 19 -6.93 0.76 6.39
C TYR A 19 -5.44 0.46 6.28
N TYR A 20 -4.69 1.22 5.49
CA TYR A 20 -3.25 0.99 5.31
C TYR A 20 -2.46 1.89 6.24
N GLN A 21 -1.35 1.37 6.74
CA GLN A 21 -0.43 2.09 7.59
C GLN A 21 0.69 2.65 6.73
N VAL A 22 1.03 3.92 6.96
CA VAL A 22 2.13 4.60 6.29
C VAL A 22 3.18 4.94 7.33
N LYS A 23 4.42 4.51 7.10
CA LYS A 23 5.52 4.66 8.06
C LYS A 23 6.76 5.17 7.34
N LYS A 24 7.56 5.96 8.05
CA LYS A 24 8.89 6.36 7.58
C LYS A 24 9.87 5.23 7.88
N SER A 25 10.76 4.93 6.94
CA SER A 25 11.89 4.06 7.20
C SER A 25 12.81 4.71 8.24
N PRO A 26 13.27 3.98 9.28
CA PRO A 26 14.20 4.53 10.26
C PRO A 26 15.58 4.81 9.65
N ASP A 27 15.98 4.03 8.65
CA ASP A 27 17.34 4.04 8.09
C ASP A 27 17.45 4.79 6.75
N SER A 28 16.34 5.25 6.19
CA SER A 28 16.31 5.94 4.89
C SER A 28 15.21 6.98 4.79
N ASP A 29 15.27 7.85 3.78
CA ASP A 29 14.17 8.77 3.44
C ASP A 29 13.03 8.09 2.68
N ASN A 30 12.99 6.76 2.67
CA ASN A 30 11.91 6.01 2.08
C ASN A 30 10.69 6.00 3.01
N VAL A 31 9.52 5.92 2.40
CA VAL A 31 8.26 5.68 3.09
C VAL A 31 7.80 4.28 2.73
N TYR A 32 7.28 3.51 3.67
CA TYR A 32 6.66 2.24 3.36
C TYR A 32 5.20 2.21 3.80
N ILE A 33 4.41 1.48 3.02
CA ILE A 33 2.97 1.32 3.19
C ILE A 33 2.71 -0.15 3.48
N ILE A 34 2.10 -0.44 4.62
CA ILE A 34 1.68 -1.78 5.00
C ILE A 34 0.17 -1.87 4.89
N GLY A 35 -0.31 -2.93 4.25
CA GLY A 35 -1.73 -3.13 4.09
C GLY A 35 -2.08 -4.59 3.86
N LYS A 36 -3.38 -4.84 3.86
CA LYS A 36 -3.95 -6.13 3.52
C LYS A 36 -5.07 -5.94 2.51
N ILE A 37 -5.01 -6.69 1.43
CA ILE A 37 -6.11 -6.90 0.50
C ILE A 37 -6.89 -8.10 1.02
N THR A 38 -8.21 -7.98 1.09
CA THR A 38 -9.10 -9.05 1.60
C THR A 38 -10.00 -9.64 0.53
N ASP A 39 -10.29 -8.88 -0.53
CA ASP A 39 -11.15 -9.30 -1.65
C ASP A 39 -10.42 -9.01 -2.96
N PRO A 40 -10.21 -10.01 -3.83
CA PRO A 40 -10.67 -11.40 -3.79
C PRO A 40 -9.66 -12.40 -3.18
N VAL A 41 -8.50 -11.92 -2.72
CA VAL A 41 -7.44 -12.72 -2.12
C VAL A 41 -7.02 -12.06 -0.82
N ASN A 42 -6.74 -12.86 0.20
CA ASN A 42 -6.12 -12.40 1.45
C ASN A 42 -4.62 -12.23 1.24
N TRP A 43 -4.19 -11.03 0.86
CA TRP A 43 -2.80 -10.71 0.59
C TRP A 43 -2.31 -9.56 1.49
N GLU A 44 -1.33 -9.86 2.34
CA GLU A 44 -0.62 -8.89 3.17
C GLU A 44 0.60 -8.40 2.39
N PHE A 45 0.80 -7.08 2.32
CA PHE A 45 1.81 -6.49 1.46
C PHE A 45 2.54 -5.32 2.14
N ARG A 46 3.77 -5.10 1.70
CA ARG A 46 4.58 -3.90 1.98
C ARG A 46 4.97 -3.26 0.66
N VAL A 47 4.67 -1.97 0.49
CA VAL A 47 5.11 -1.17 -0.65
C VAL A 47 6.10 -0.13 -0.13
N THR A 48 7.30 -0.12 -0.69
CA THR A 48 8.29 0.93 -0.41
C THR A 48 8.22 1.98 -1.50
N VAL A 49 8.14 3.25 -1.08
CA VAL A 49 8.17 4.44 -1.93
C VAL A 49 9.53 5.10 -1.73
N GLU A 50 10.27 5.21 -2.82
CA GLU A 50 11.59 5.82 -2.85
C GLU A 50 11.52 7.29 -3.30
N PRO A 51 12.54 8.11 -3.02
CA PRO A 51 12.61 9.50 -3.48
C PRO A 51 12.47 9.65 -5.00
N THR A 52 12.95 8.66 -5.75
CA THR A 52 12.87 8.59 -7.22
C THR A 52 11.43 8.42 -7.74
N ASP A 53 10.55 7.80 -6.95
CA ASP A 53 9.14 7.57 -7.32
C ASP A 53 8.28 8.84 -7.21
N ILE A 54 8.75 9.84 -6.46
CA ILE A 54 8.00 11.06 -6.14
C ILE A 54 7.55 11.79 -7.41
N ALA A 55 8.38 11.84 -8.45
CA ALA A 55 8.00 12.48 -9.71
C ALA A 55 6.80 11.78 -10.37
N GLY A 56 6.78 10.45 -10.38
CA GLY A 56 5.70 9.64 -10.92
C GLY A 56 4.41 9.78 -10.09
N LEU A 57 4.53 9.69 -8.77
CA LEU A 57 3.40 9.85 -7.84
C LEU A 57 2.79 11.25 -7.94
N THR A 58 3.63 12.29 -8.02
CA THR A 58 3.22 13.69 -8.19
C THR A 58 2.44 13.87 -9.49
N LYS A 59 2.94 13.32 -10.61
CA LYS A 59 2.24 13.35 -11.90
C LYS A 59 0.86 12.70 -11.83
N LEU A 60 0.73 11.56 -11.15
CA LEU A 60 -0.57 10.89 -10.98
C LEU A 60 -1.52 11.71 -10.11
N PHE A 61 -1.01 12.26 -9.01
CA PHE A 61 -1.79 13.04 -8.06
C PHE A 61 -2.33 14.33 -8.68
N PHE A 62 -1.48 15.08 -9.40
CA PHE A 62 -1.87 16.35 -10.05
C PHE A 62 -2.54 16.17 -11.41
N ASN A 63 -2.90 14.95 -11.79
CA ASN A 63 -3.70 14.74 -13.00
C ASN A 63 -5.07 15.41 -12.85
N PHE A 64 -5.49 16.21 -13.84
CA PHE A 64 -6.74 16.97 -13.78
C PHE A 64 -7.97 16.09 -13.50
N SER A 65 -8.04 14.89 -14.10
CA SER A 65 -9.15 13.96 -13.87
C SER A 65 -9.15 13.41 -12.44
N MET A 66 -7.96 13.15 -11.88
CA MET A 66 -7.82 12.74 -10.47
C MET A 66 -8.24 13.86 -9.52
N MET A 67 -7.74 15.07 -9.75
CA MET A 67 -8.10 16.24 -8.94
C MET A 67 -9.61 16.52 -8.98
N LYS A 68 -10.22 16.49 -10.17
CA LYS A 68 -11.68 16.63 -10.33
C LYS A 68 -12.45 15.57 -9.53
N LEU A 69 -11.98 14.33 -9.52
CA LEU A 69 -12.58 13.25 -8.74
C LEU A 69 -12.44 13.49 -7.23
N VAL A 70 -11.28 13.96 -6.77
CA VAL A 70 -11.05 14.32 -5.36
C VAL A 70 -12.01 15.44 -4.93
N PHE A 71 -12.08 16.54 -5.67
CA PHE A 71 -12.96 17.67 -5.35
C PHE A 71 -14.44 17.26 -5.31
N LYS A 72 -14.90 16.45 -6.28
CA LYS A 72 -16.28 15.93 -6.31
C LYS A 72 -16.62 15.11 -5.06
N ASN A 73 -15.64 14.46 -4.45
CA ASN A 73 -15.83 13.55 -3.31
C ASN A 73 -15.28 14.11 -1.99
N LEU A 74 -14.94 15.40 -1.92
CA LEU A 74 -14.31 16.01 -0.74
C LEU A 74 -15.16 15.85 0.54
N HIS A 75 -16.49 15.88 0.41
CA HIS A 75 -17.41 15.62 1.53
C HIS A 75 -17.19 14.25 2.20
N ARG A 76 -16.86 13.21 1.41
CA ARG A 76 -16.58 11.86 1.95
C ARG A 76 -15.28 11.82 2.72
N TYR A 77 -14.31 12.64 2.33
CA TYR A 77 -13.05 12.76 3.06
C TYR A 77 -13.26 13.41 4.43
N ILE A 78 -14.10 14.45 4.52
CA ILE A 78 -14.47 15.06 5.80
C ILE A 78 -15.14 14.02 6.72
N LEU A 79 -16.08 13.23 6.20
CA LEU A 79 -16.70 12.14 6.97
C LEU A 79 -15.69 11.08 7.42
N TYR A 80 -14.71 10.76 6.57
CA TYR A 80 -13.61 9.87 6.94
C TYR A 80 -12.77 10.45 8.08
N LEU A 81 -12.43 11.75 8.04
CA LEU A 81 -11.63 12.40 9.09
C LEU A 81 -12.30 12.32 10.47
N ILE A 82 -13.63 12.46 10.50
CA ILE A 82 -14.43 12.33 11.73
C ILE A 82 -14.39 10.87 12.24
N ASN A 83 -14.49 9.90 11.33
CA ASN A 83 -14.54 8.48 11.68
C ASN A 83 -13.17 7.78 11.64
N ARG A 84 -12.06 8.53 11.59
CA ARG A 84 -10.72 7.98 11.29
C ARG A 84 -10.27 6.92 12.28
N GLN A 85 -10.65 7.06 13.55
CA GLN A 85 -10.25 6.15 14.61
C GLN A 85 -10.69 4.71 14.33
N LYS A 86 -11.90 4.54 13.78
CA LYS A 86 -12.45 3.23 13.40
C LYS A 86 -11.56 2.47 12.40
N TYR A 87 -10.87 3.19 11.52
CA TYR A 87 -10.03 2.57 10.49
C TYR A 87 -8.65 2.19 11.03
N ILE A 88 -8.12 2.98 11.96
CA ILE A 88 -6.85 2.71 12.64
C ILE A 88 -6.97 1.45 13.50
N ASP A 89 -8.04 1.35 14.30
CA ASP A 89 -8.27 0.20 15.19
C ASP A 89 -8.49 -1.09 14.37
N ALA A 90 -9.14 -0.98 13.21
CA ALA A 90 -9.40 -2.10 12.31
C ALA A 90 -8.19 -2.51 11.45
N SER A 91 -7.17 -1.65 11.32
CA SER A 91 -5.96 -1.94 10.54
C SER A 91 -5.11 -3.06 11.16
N GLY A 92 -5.40 -3.46 12.40
CA GLY A 92 -4.75 -4.55 13.11
C GLY A 92 -3.35 -4.15 13.61
N ALA A 93 -3.18 -4.03 14.93
CA ALA A 93 -1.89 -3.71 15.55
C ALA A 93 -0.79 -4.74 15.22
N ASP A 94 -1.19 -5.99 14.92
CA ASP A 94 -0.28 -7.11 14.64
C ASP A 94 0.11 -7.24 13.16
N LEU A 95 -0.57 -6.52 12.25
CA LEU A 95 -0.32 -6.64 10.81
C LEU A 95 1.08 -6.14 10.44
N GLU A 96 1.52 -5.05 11.07
CA GLU A 96 2.85 -4.46 10.86
C GLU A 96 3.95 -5.47 11.21
N ALA A 97 3.95 -5.97 12.45
CA ALA A 97 4.96 -6.92 12.92
C ALA A 97 5.01 -8.20 12.07
N LYS A 98 3.84 -8.72 11.66
CA LYS A 98 3.74 -9.91 10.82
C LYS A 98 4.32 -9.68 9.43
N VAL A 99 3.99 -8.56 8.80
CA VAL A 99 4.48 -8.22 7.45
C VAL A 99 5.98 -7.94 7.47
N ASP A 100 6.48 -7.21 8.46
CA ASP A 100 7.91 -6.92 8.58
C ASP A 100 8.72 -8.18 8.86
N THR A 101 8.25 -9.05 9.76
CA THR A 101 8.90 -10.35 10.02
C THR A 101 8.96 -11.18 8.74
N ALA A 102 7.86 -11.26 7.98
CA ALA A 102 7.83 -11.99 6.71
C ALA A 102 8.77 -11.37 5.67
N TYR A 103 8.83 -10.04 5.59
CA TYR A 103 9.72 -9.31 4.70
C TYR A 103 11.19 -9.58 5.04
N GLU A 104 11.58 -9.45 6.32
CA GLU A 104 12.93 -9.74 6.79
C GLU A 104 13.31 -11.19 6.55
N GLN A 105 12.44 -12.15 6.84
CA GLN A 105 12.71 -13.57 6.57
C GLN A 105 12.95 -13.84 5.08
N MET A 106 12.20 -13.19 4.19
CA MET A 106 12.34 -13.37 2.75
C MET A 106 13.58 -12.67 2.18
N MET A 107 13.92 -11.48 2.68
CA MET A 107 15.08 -10.71 2.21
C MET A 107 16.40 -11.21 2.83
N ASN A 108 16.38 -11.68 4.08
CA ASN A 108 17.53 -12.27 4.77
C ASN A 108 17.75 -13.74 4.41
N ARG A 109 16.77 -14.41 3.77
CA ARG A 109 17.04 -15.64 3.02
C ARG A 109 17.90 -15.29 1.82
N THR A 110 19.21 -15.23 2.05
CA THR A 110 20.25 -15.24 1.02
C THR A 110 19.78 -16.14 -0.12
N ARG A 111 19.56 -15.56 -1.31
CA ARG A 111 19.34 -16.34 -2.54
C ARG A 111 20.35 -17.48 -2.52
N PRO A 112 19.96 -18.77 -2.51
CA PRO A 112 20.92 -19.80 -2.86
C PRO A 112 21.35 -19.44 -4.27
N SER A 113 22.59 -18.97 -4.40
CA SER A 113 23.26 -18.81 -5.67
C SER A 113 23.32 -20.21 -6.27
N ARG A 114 22.29 -20.58 -7.04
CA ARG A 114 22.37 -21.74 -7.91
C ARG A 114 23.38 -21.39 -9.00
N LEU A 115 24.63 -21.70 -8.66
CA LEU A 115 25.53 -22.56 -9.39
C LEU A 115 25.63 -22.32 -10.89
N ARG A 116 26.84 -21.90 -11.27
CA ARG A 116 27.55 -22.26 -12.50
C ARG A 116 26.84 -23.35 -13.33
N ALA A 117 26.55 -23.00 -14.58
CA ALA A 117 26.73 -23.89 -15.72
C ALA A 117 27.39 -23.05 -16.82
#